data_AF-A0A9P8M0W2-F1
#
_entry.id   AF-A0A9P8M0W2-F1
#
_cell.length_a   1.000
_cell.length_b   1.000
_cell.length_c   1.000
_cell.angle_alpha   90.00
_cell.angle_beta   90.00
_cell.angle_gamma   90.00
#
_symmetry.space_group_name_H-M   'P 1'
#
loop_
_entity.id
_entity.type
_entity.pdbx_description
1 polymer ?
#
loop_
_entity_poly.entity_id
_entity_poly.type
_entity_poly.pdbx_seq_one_letter_code
_entity_poly.pdbx_strand_id
1 'polypeptide(L)'
;MKTSPLVLAGLLGLAAADPIKRQQATPTPAPKKTIPGHLAYIPWKVDKAPADGLQDVTFPISMKDSIREEGWYFAQVFRFHGKSGGAYIGVQPRPANSKGPVDHAAFSSFMPGTKSTDPNCSPGADGGPGVSCSVQITGTDDHSYDLRVENIGNTTWQGTMVNTVSKVETHIGSWTLPTGAGGIKGNDIGFFEWWPFNDRSKPPTCDLLKRTTVAFGPPRTSTTGAGAGSLGNPYEVYECKGKTNYKTQKVGDNVEISLGF
;
A
#
# COMPACT_ATOMS: atom_id res chain seq x y z
N MET A 1 88.38 35.18 -36.28
CA MET A 1 87.68 34.67 -37.48
C MET A 1 86.80 33.50 -37.06
N LYS A 2 85.49 33.62 -37.34
CA LYS A 2 84.45 32.59 -37.63
C LYS A 2 84.57 31.22 -36.94
N THR A 3 83.55 30.60 -36.32
CA THR A 3 82.11 30.83 -36.13
C THR A 3 81.66 29.71 -35.18
N SER A 4 80.83 30.05 -34.19
CA SER A 4 79.92 29.17 -33.42
C SER A 4 78.77 30.08 -32.95
N PRO A 5 77.58 29.60 -32.56
CA PRO A 5 77.09 28.22 -32.41
C PRO A 5 75.80 28.02 -33.27
N LEU A 6 74.89 27.04 -33.19
CA LEU A 6 74.19 26.44 -32.06
C LEU A 6 73.18 25.38 -32.65
N VAL A 7 73.15 24.15 -32.11
CA VAL A 7 71.95 23.39 -31.66
C VAL A 7 70.85 23.05 -32.71
N LEU A 8 70.37 21.81 -32.90
CA LEU A 8 69.63 20.96 -31.95
C LEU A 8 69.41 19.55 -32.56
N ALA A 9 69.50 18.51 -31.73
CA ALA A 9 69.13 17.14 -32.07
C ALA A 9 67.60 16.94 -31.95
N GLY A 10 67.02 16.11 -32.82
CA GLY A 10 65.63 15.66 -32.69
C GLY A 10 65.34 14.44 -33.57
N LEU A 11 65.32 13.25 -32.94
CA LEU A 11 64.88 12.00 -33.55
C LEU A 11 63.35 12.02 -33.77
N LEU A 12 62.90 11.73 -34.99
CA LEU A 12 61.51 11.35 -35.28
C LEU A 12 61.40 9.81 -35.25
N GLY A 13 60.86 9.29 -34.15
CA GLY A 13 60.36 7.91 -34.06
C GLY A 13 58.85 7.92 -34.21
N LEU A 14 58.33 7.14 -35.17
CA LEU A 14 56.90 6.89 -35.34
C LEU A 14 56.38 6.09 -34.15
N ALA A 15 55.46 6.65 -33.37
CA ALA A 15 54.69 5.93 -32.35
C ALA A 15 53.39 5.41 -32.97
N ALA A 16 53.16 4.10 -32.86
CA ALA A 16 51.90 3.45 -33.19
C ALA A 16 50.80 3.89 -32.20
N ALA A 17 49.60 4.16 -32.73
CA ALA A 17 48.44 4.54 -31.92
C ALA A 17 47.86 3.33 -31.17
N ASP A 18 47.71 3.44 -29.85
CA ASP A 18 47.00 2.47 -29.02
C ASP A 18 45.49 2.45 -29.35
N PRO A 19 44.84 1.28 -29.39
CA PRO A 19 43.40 1.20 -29.53
C PRO A 19 42.72 1.68 -28.25
N ILE A 20 41.92 2.74 -28.37
CA ILE A 20 41.03 3.25 -27.32
C ILE A 20 40.10 2.11 -26.87
N LYS A 21 40.36 1.55 -25.68
CA LYS A 21 39.39 0.69 -24.99
C LYS A 21 38.16 1.55 -24.66
N ARG A 22 37.09 1.41 -25.44
CA ARG A 22 35.75 1.85 -25.02
C ARG A 22 35.43 1.16 -23.70
N GLN A 23 35.45 1.89 -22.60
CA GLN A 23 34.81 1.47 -21.36
C GLN A 23 33.33 1.28 -21.69
N GLN A 24 32.88 0.03 -21.76
CA GLN A 24 31.46 -0.28 -21.80
C GLN A 24 30.89 0.20 -20.47
N ALA A 25 30.01 1.20 -20.52
CA ALA A 25 29.23 1.61 -19.37
C ALA A 25 28.51 0.39 -18.82
N THR A 26 28.72 0.08 -17.54
CA THR A 26 27.94 -0.92 -16.82
C THR A 26 26.45 -0.62 -17.00
N PRO A 27 25.61 -1.61 -17.31
CA PRO A 27 24.18 -1.37 -17.46
C PRO A 27 23.64 -0.76 -16.17
N THR A 28 22.97 0.38 -16.28
CA THR A 28 22.23 0.97 -15.15
C THR A 28 21.27 -0.10 -14.63
N PRO A 29 21.28 -0.43 -13.32
CA PRO A 29 20.32 -1.37 -12.76
C PRO A 29 18.91 -0.94 -13.12
N ALA A 30 18.08 -1.87 -13.57
CA ALA A 30 16.67 -1.58 -13.80
C ALA A 30 16.08 -0.93 -12.54
N PRO A 31 15.29 0.15 -12.66
CA PRO A 31 14.71 0.82 -11.51
C PRO A 31 13.92 -0.20 -10.70
N LYS A 32 14.20 -0.29 -9.39
CA LYS A 32 13.40 -1.11 -8.48
C LYS A 32 11.94 -0.66 -8.63
N LYS A 33 11.03 -1.62 -8.86
CA LYS A 33 9.59 -1.35 -8.94
C LYS A 33 9.11 -0.87 -7.57
N THR A 34 9.10 0.44 -7.35
CA THR A 34 8.52 1.07 -6.16
C THR A 34 7.05 1.35 -6.40
N ILE A 35 6.25 1.18 -5.34
CA ILE A 35 4.92 1.75 -5.26
C ILE A 35 5.12 3.00 -4.40
N PRO A 36 5.14 4.20 -5.01
CA PRO A 36 5.35 5.43 -4.26
C PRO A 36 4.26 5.55 -3.18
N GLY A 37 4.50 6.38 -2.16
CA GLY A 37 3.53 6.54 -1.06
C GLY A 37 3.54 5.44 -0.01
N HIS A 38 3.78 4.18 -0.38
CA HIS A 38 3.80 3.09 0.59
C HIS A 38 5.06 3.18 1.47
N LEU A 39 4.87 3.17 2.79
CA LEU A 39 5.94 3.39 3.78
C LEU A 39 6.25 2.14 4.59
N ALA A 40 5.24 1.36 4.95
CA ALA A 40 5.41 0.10 5.67
C ALA A 40 4.35 -0.92 5.25
N TYR A 41 4.73 -2.20 5.30
CA TYR A 41 3.85 -3.34 5.09
C TYR A 41 3.70 -4.17 6.35
N ILE A 42 2.54 -4.81 6.47
CA ILE A 42 2.26 -5.81 7.48
C ILE A 42 1.67 -7.06 6.83
N PRO A 43 2.41 -8.18 6.74
CA PRO A 43 1.84 -9.41 6.23
C PRO A 43 0.69 -9.89 7.11
N TRP A 44 -0.32 -10.50 6.50
CA TRP A 44 -1.37 -11.20 7.22
C TRP A 44 -1.63 -12.55 6.56
N LYS A 45 -2.12 -13.51 7.34
CA LYS A 45 -2.61 -14.80 6.83
C LYS A 45 -3.78 -15.32 7.64
N VAL A 46 -4.54 -16.22 7.04
CA VAL A 46 -5.56 -17.08 7.64
C VAL A 46 -5.12 -18.52 7.44
N ASP A 47 -4.87 -19.24 8.54
CA ASP A 47 -4.45 -20.63 8.46
C ASP A 47 -5.55 -21.49 7.84
N LYS A 48 -5.18 -22.57 7.13
CA LYS A 48 -6.14 -23.52 6.52
C LYS A 48 -7.23 -22.86 5.65
N ALA A 49 -6.92 -21.74 4.99
CA ALA A 49 -7.85 -21.12 4.05
C ALA A 49 -8.27 -22.17 2.98
N PRO A 50 -9.59 -22.32 2.70
CA PRO A 50 -10.08 -23.28 1.71
C PRO A 50 -9.48 -23.07 0.32
N ALA A 51 -9.44 -24.13 -0.48
CA ALA A 51 -8.83 -24.10 -1.82
C ALA A 51 -9.59 -23.19 -2.81
N ASP A 52 -10.89 -23.02 -2.59
CA ASP A 52 -11.77 -22.09 -3.30
C ASP A 52 -11.72 -20.67 -2.74
N GLY A 53 -11.05 -20.46 -1.60
CA GLY A 53 -10.83 -19.17 -0.96
C GLY A 53 -11.83 -18.84 0.14
N LEU A 54 -11.53 -17.77 0.88
CA LEU A 54 -12.42 -17.21 1.92
C LEU A 54 -13.61 -16.52 1.26
N GLN A 55 -14.81 -16.69 1.84
CA GLN A 55 -16.04 -16.00 1.45
C GLN A 55 -16.22 -14.67 2.19
N ASP A 56 -15.45 -14.46 3.24
CA ASP A 56 -15.44 -13.25 4.03
C ASP A 56 -14.10 -13.08 4.73
N VAL A 57 -13.73 -11.83 4.99
CA VAL A 57 -12.62 -11.49 5.88
C VAL A 57 -12.92 -10.15 6.56
N THR A 58 -12.66 -10.08 7.85
CA THR A 58 -12.73 -8.85 8.65
C THR A 58 -11.35 -8.49 9.13
N PHE A 59 -10.95 -7.25 8.89
CA PHE A 59 -9.67 -6.71 9.33
C PHE A 59 -9.90 -5.67 10.44
N PRO A 60 -9.54 -5.98 11.69
CA PRO A 60 -9.55 -4.99 12.76
C PRO A 60 -8.46 -3.94 12.55
N ILE A 61 -8.79 -2.68 12.78
CA ILE A 61 -7.86 -1.56 12.73
C ILE A 61 -8.16 -0.53 13.82
N SER A 62 -7.13 0.04 14.43
CA SER A 62 -7.26 1.15 15.37
C SER A 62 -6.37 2.33 14.97
N MET A 63 -7.00 3.48 14.79
CA MET A 63 -6.41 4.78 14.46
C MET A 63 -6.31 5.70 15.69
N LYS A 64 -6.41 5.15 16.90
CA LYS A 64 -6.53 5.94 18.15
C LYS A 64 -5.39 6.94 18.33
N ASP A 65 -4.19 6.53 17.97
CA ASP A 65 -2.97 7.32 18.09
C ASP A 65 -2.46 7.79 16.70
N SER A 66 -3.37 7.84 15.72
CA SER A 66 -3.07 8.37 14.39
C SER A 66 -3.29 9.88 14.33
N ILE A 67 -2.45 10.56 13.55
CA ILE A 67 -2.71 11.96 13.23
C ILE A 67 -3.88 12.07 12.26
N ARG A 68 -4.72 13.10 12.45
CA ARG A 68 -5.83 13.43 11.56
C ARG A 68 -5.37 14.41 10.48
N GLU A 69 -4.64 13.90 9.51
CA GLU A 69 -4.07 14.67 8.40
C GLU A 69 -4.38 14.03 7.06
N GLU A 70 -4.84 14.85 6.12
CA GLU A 70 -5.12 14.39 4.76
C GLU A 70 -3.80 13.97 4.09
N GLY A 71 -3.74 12.72 3.66
CA GLY A 71 -2.52 12.12 3.10
C GLY A 71 -2.26 10.71 3.63
N TRP A 72 -2.69 10.41 4.85
CA TRP A 72 -2.52 9.08 5.43
C TRP A 72 -3.58 8.10 4.93
N TYR A 73 -3.14 6.90 4.56
CA TYR A 73 -4.03 5.79 4.25
C TYR A 73 -3.53 4.48 4.87
N PHE A 74 -4.42 3.81 5.59
CA PHE A 74 -4.16 2.52 6.22
C PHE A 74 -5.14 1.50 5.66
N ALA A 75 -4.63 0.45 5.04
CA ALA A 75 -5.47 -0.49 4.32
C ALA A 75 -4.92 -1.90 4.34
N GLN A 76 -5.80 -2.84 4.02
CA GLN A 76 -5.51 -4.25 3.87
C GLN A 76 -5.74 -4.63 2.41
N VAL A 77 -4.68 -5.11 1.76
CA VAL A 77 -4.76 -5.69 0.42
C VAL A 77 -5.23 -7.12 0.56
N PHE A 78 -6.02 -7.58 -0.41
CA PHE A 78 -6.37 -8.97 -0.58
C PHE A 78 -6.48 -9.29 -2.06
N ARG A 79 -6.39 -10.57 -2.40
CA ARG A 79 -6.44 -11.07 -3.78
C ARG A 79 -7.41 -12.22 -3.88
N PHE A 80 -7.88 -12.47 -5.09
CA PHE A 80 -8.84 -13.53 -5.37
C PHE A 80 -8.20 -14.70 -6.11
N HIS A 81 -8.70 -15.91 -5.88
CA HIS A 81 -8.39 -17.04 -6.74
C HIS A 81 -8.93 -16.81 -8.16
N GLY A 82 -8.23 -17.31 -9.19
CA GLY A 82 -8.67 -17.21 -10.58
C GLY A 82 -8.56 -15.83 -11.24
N LYS A 83 -8.09 -14.79 -10.53
CA LYS A 83 -7.91 -13.44 -11.07
C LYS A 83 -6.53 -12.86 -10.76
N SER A 84 -6.06 -12.03 -11.68
CA SER A 84 -4.90 -11.17 -11.51
C SER A 84 -5.33 -9.77 -11.08
N GLY A 85 -4.62 -9.17 -10.13
CA GLY A 85 -4.98 -7.89 -9.54
C GLY A 85 -5.23 -8.03 -8.04
N GLY A 86 -5.11 -6.91 -7.34
CA GLY A 86 -5.46 -6.81 -5.92
C GLY A 86 -6.80 -6.11 -5.74
N ALA A 87 -7.27 -6.14 -4.51
CA ALA A 87 -8.29 -5.26 -3.99
C ALA A 87 -7.81 -4.77 -2.62
N TYR A 88 -8.35 -3.67 -2.13
CA TYR A 88 -8.11 -3.24 -0.76
C TYR A 88 -9.40 -2.80 -0.08
N ILE A 89 -9.36 -2.79 1.25
CA ILE A 89 -10.27 -2.05 2.10
C ILE A 89 -9.42 -1.26 3.11
N GLY A 90 -9.78 -0.01 3.38
CA GLY A 90 -8.99 0.82 4.28
C GLY A 90 -9.69 2.09 4.72
N VAL A 91 -9.00 2.85 5.56
CA VAL A 91 -9.48 4.11 6.13
C VAL A 91 -8.39 5.18 6.14
N GLN A 92 -8.81 6.42 5.91
CA GLN A 92 -7.98 7.63 5.93
C GLN A 92 -8.49 8.55 7.06
N PRO A 93 -7.71 8.79 8.12
CA PRO A 93 -8.06 9.79 9.12
C PRO A 93 -7.85 11.19 8.52
N ARG A 94 -8.91 11.98 8.40
CA ARG A 94 -8.84 13.34 7.84
C ARG A 94 -9.04 14.41 8.92
N PRO A 95 -8.59 15.65 8.66
CA PRO A 95 -8.88 16.80 9.50
C PRO A 95 -10.39 16.93 9.77
N ALA A 96 -10.74 17.39 10.96
CA ALA A 96 -12.14 17.66 11.29
C ALA A 96 -12.74 18.73 10.36
N ASN A 97 -14.03 18.61 10.10
CA ASN A 97 -14.82 19.65 9.42
C ASN A 97 -15.83 20.28 10.39
N SER A 98 -16.73 21.11 9.90
CA SER A 98 -17.76 21.77 10.73
C SER A 98 -18.72 20.81 11.46
N LYS A 99 -18.72 19.52 11.09
CA LYS A 99 -19.53 18.45 11.70
C LYS A 99 -18.71 17.53 12.62
N GLY A 100 -17.43 17.80 12.84
CA GLY A 100 -16.54 17.01 13.70
C GLY A 100 -15.49 16.21 12.92
N PRO A 101 -14.85 15.21 13.56
CA PRO A 101 -13.86 14.36 12.91
C PRO A 101 -14.38 13.62 11.69
N VAL A 102 -13.47 13.33 10.76
CA VAL A 102 -13.77 12.85 9.42
C VAL A 102 -12.93 11.63 9.06
N ASP A 103 -13.54 10.47 8.94
CA ASP A 103 -12.88 9.27 8.41
C ASP A 103 -13.36 9.02 6.98
N HIS A 104 -12.44 8.81 6.05
CA HIS A 104 -12.76 8.41 4.69
C HIS A 104 -12.41 6.95 4.48
N ALA A 105 -13.42 6.12 4.26
CA ALA A 105 -13.26 4.69 4.01
C ALA A 105 -13.29 4.42 2.51
N ALA A 106 -12.43 3.53 2.05
CA ALA A 106 -12.36 3.15 0.64
C ALA A 106 -12.29 1.62 0.48
N PHE A 107 -12.93 1.13 -0.56
CA PHE A 107 -13.01 -0.27 -0.94
C PHE A 107 -12.88 -0.38 -2.46
N SER A 108 -11.76 -0.93 -2.93
CA SER A 108 -11.41 -0.87 -4.35
C SER A 108 -10.96 -2.22 -4.88
N SER A 109 -11.31 -2.50 -6.13
CA SER A 109 -10.83 -3.62 -6.92
C SER A 109 -10.01 -3.07 -8.08
N PHE A 110 -8.81 -3.61 -8.28
CA PHE A 110 -7.94 -3.32 -9.42
C PHE A 110 -8.08 -4.36 -10.55
N MET A 111 -9.08 -5.24 -10.46
CA MET A 111 -9.28 -6.31 -11.43
C MET A 111 -10.02 -5.77 -12.67
N PRO A 112 -9.45 -5.94 -13.88
CA PRO A 112 -10.13 -5.55 -15.11
C PRO A 112 -11.48 -6.25 -15.26
N GLY A 113 -12.50 -5.50 -15.67
CA GLY A 113 -13.86 -6.01 -15.88
C GLY A 113 -14.70 -6.10 -14.60
N THR A 114 -14.18 -5.69 -13.44
CA THR A 114 -15.02 -5.43 -12.27
C THR A 114 -16.07 -4.37 -12.61
N LYS A 115 -17.29 -4.56 -12.12
CA LYS A 115 -18.42 -3.64 -12.34
C LYS A 115 -19.11 -3.34 -11.01
N SER A 116 -19.83 -2.23 -10.95
CA SER A 116 -20.67 -1.88 -9.81
C SER A 116 -21.88 -1.08 -10.29
N THR A 117 -22.98 -1.20 -9.56
CA THR A 117 -24.17 -0.34 -9.65
C THR A 117 -24.40 0.45 -8.37
N ASP A 118 -23.46 0.36 -7.44
CA ASP A 118 -23.54 0.97 -6.12
C ASP A 118 -23.23 2.48 -6.21
N PRO A 119 -24.05 3.35 -5.59
CA PRO A 119 -23.88 4.80 -5.70
C PRO A 119 -22.57 5.31 -5.09
N ASN A 120 -21.94 4.56 -4.18
CA ASN A 120 -20.67 4.94 -3.59
C ASN A 120 -19.47 4.62 -4.49
N CYS A 121 -19.70 3.95 -5.61
CA CYS A 121 -18.67 3.40 -6.47
C CYS A 121 -18.56 4.13 -7.80
N SER A 122 -17.35 4.17 -8.34
CA SER A 122 -17.04 4.72 -9.65
C SER A 122 -16.10 3.81 -10.44
N PRO A 123 -16.15 3.85 -11.79
CA PRO A 123 -15.21 3.09 -12.61
C PRO A 123 -13.76 3.52 -12.38
N GLY A 124 -12.87 2.53 -12.35
CA GLY A 124 -11.44 2.68 -12.17
C GLY A 124 -10.99 2.61 -10.70
N ALA A 125 -9.75 2.19 -10.50
CA ALA A 125 -9.08 2.17 -9.21
C ALA A 125 -7.71 2.84 -9.34
N ASP A 126 -7.53 3.98 -8.66
CA ASP A 126 -6.36 4.87 -8.75
C ASP A 126 -5.97 5.23 -10.19
N GLY A 127 -6.98 5.52 -11.02
CA GLY A 127 -6.82 5.80 -12.45
C GLY A 127 -6.51 4.58 -13.32
N GLY A 128 -6.38 3.39 -12.72
CA GLY A 128 -6.24 2.11 -13.39
C GLY A 128 -7.57 1.37 -13.61
N PRO A 129 -7.51 0.13 -14.13
CA PRO A 129 -8.69 -0.72 -14.30
C PRO A 129 -9.39 -1.05 -12.98
N GLY A 130 -10.70 -1.31 -13.05
CA GLY A 130 -11.47 -1.85 -11.92
C GLY A 130 -12.56 -0.90 -11.43
N VAL A 131 -12.79 -0.88 -10.12
CA VAL A 131 -13.83 -0.07 -9.44
C VAL A 131 -13.31 0.40 -8.09
N SER A 132 -13.57 1.65 -7.75
CA SER A 132 -13.32 2.22 -6.43
C SER A 132 -14.61 2.72 -5.81
N CYS A 133 -14.85 2.32 -4.56
CA CYS A 133 -15.95 2.79 -3.74
C CYS A 133 -15.42 3.58 -2.55
N SER A 134 -16.13 4.61 -2.12
CA SER A 134 -15.74 5.35 -0.92
C SER A 134 -16.90 6.04 -0.24
N VAL A 135 -16.76 6.23 1.07
CA VAL A 135 -17.69 6.99 1.90
C VAL A 135 -16.94 7.86 2.89
N GLN A 136 -17.57 8.96 3.27
CA GLN A 136 -17.10 9.83 4.34
C GLN A 136 -17.99 9.66 5.56
N ILE A 137 -17.37 9.38 6.71
CA ILE A 137 -18.02 9.35 8.01
C ILE A 137 -17.63 10.60 8.78
N THR A 138 -18.63 11.29 9.34
CA THR A 138 -18.43 12.49 10.13
C THR A 138 -19.03 12.34 11.52
N GLY A 139 -18.37 12.89 12.53
CA GLY A 139 -18.94 13.03 13.87
C GLY A 139 -18.75 11.81 14.78
N THR A 140 -17.76 10.96 14.49
CA THR A 140 -17.35 9.88 15.38
C THR A 140 -15.90 10.11 15.83
N ASP A 141 -15.69 10.24 17.15
CA ASP A 141 -14.37 10.20 17.78
C ASP A 141 -13.88 8.75 17.95
N ASP A 142 -14.67 7.77 17.49
CA ASP A 142 -14.29 6.38 17.55
C ASP A 142 -13.13 6.14 16.58
N HIS A 143 -12.13 5.42 17.09
CA HIS A 143 -10.90 5.20 16.35
C HIS A 143 -10.64 3.72 16.08
N SER A 144 -11.59 2.84 16.38
CA SER A 144 -11.41 1.39 16.21
C SER A 144 -12.54 0.81 15.37
N TYR A 145 -12.14 0.18 14.27
CA TYR A 145 -13.05 -0.29 13.23
C TYR A 145 -12.74 -1.74 12.86
N ASP A 146 -13.80 -2.45 12.51
CA ASP A 146 -13.72 -3.72 11.80
C ASP A 146 -14.04 -3.44 10.32
N LEU A 147 -13.05 -3.65 9.44
CA LEU A 147 -13.20 -3.52 8.00
C LEU A 147 -13.61 -4.89 7.42
N ARG A 148 -14.91 -5.07 7.18
CA ARG A 148 -15.49 -6.33 6.70
C ARG A 148 -15.57 -6.34 5.17
N VAL A 149 -15.12 -7.44 4.58
CA VAL A 149 -15.26 -7.77 3.17
C VAL A 149 -16.02 -9.08 3.08
N GLU A 150 -17.15 -9.10 2.38
CA GLU A 150 -18.06 -10.26 2.35
C GLU A 150 -18.59 -10.54 0.94
N ASN A 151 -18.67 -11.81 0.57
CA ASN A 151 -19.37 -12.24 -0.63
C ASN A 151 -20.88 -12.21 -0.38
N ILE A 152 -21.60 -11.41 -1.16
CA ILE A 152 -23.06 -11.26 -1.04
C ILE A 152 -23.82 -12.00 -2.15
N GLY A 153 -23.14 -12.90 -2.87
CA GLY A 153 -23.71 -13.71 -3.94
C GLY A 153 -22.86 -13.68 -5.21
N ASN A 154 -22.72 -14.85 -5.85
CA ASN A 154 -21.90 -15.05 -7.04
C ASN A 154 -20.47 -14.52 -6.83
N THR A 155 -20.06 -13.55 -7.64
CA THR A 155 -18.77 -12.87 -7.57
C THR A 155 -18.92 -11.42 -7.07
N THR A 156 -20.01 -11.10 -6.38
CA THR A 156 -20.27 -9.77 -5.80
C THR A 156 -19.77 -9.71 -4.37
N TRP A 157 -19.00 -8.66 -4.08
CA TRP A 157 -18.36 -8.41 -2.81
C TRP A 157 -18.78 -7.05 -2.26
N GLN A 158 -18.99 -7.00 -0.96
CA GLN A 158 -19.35 -5.80 -0.22
C GLN A 158 -18.24 -5.45 0.77
N GLY A 159 -17.93 -4.15 0.85
CA GLY A 159 -17.07 -3.58 1.87
C GLY A 159 -17.89 -2.80 2.89
N THR A 160 -17.71 -3.09 4.17
CA THR A 160 -18.40 -2.45 5.28
C THR A 160 -17.39 -2.04 6.34
N MET A 161 -17.52 -0.82 6.87
CA MET A 161 -16.78 -0.39 8.05
C MET A 161 -17.70 -0.46 9.27
N VAL A 162 -17.31 -1.23 10.27
CA VAL A 162 -18.08 -1.40 11.50
C VAL A 162 -17.35 -0.72 12.64
N ASN A 163 -18.00 0.25 13.27
CA ASN A 163 -17.49 0.88 14.48
C ASN A 163 -17.54 -0.10 15.64
N THR A 164 -16.38 -0.41 16.23
CA THR A 164 -16.28 -1.46 17.26
C THR A 164 -16.90 -1.06 18.60
N VAL A 165 -17.08 0.24 18.86
CA VAL A 165 -17.68 0.77 20.08
C VAL A 165 -19.19 0.91 19.91
N SER A 166 -19.63 1.73 18.95
CA SER A 166 -21.06 2.02 18.73
C SER A 166 -21.81 0.91 17.99
N LYS A 167 -21.09 -0.03 17.39
CA LYS A 167 -21.63 -1.09 16.51
C LYS A 167 -22.33 -0.59 15.25
N VAL A 168 -22.21 0.71 14.94
CA VAL A 168 -22.73 1.28 13.69
C VAL A 168 -21.97 0.68 12.51
N GLU A 169 -22.71 0.06 11.59
CA GLU A 169 -22.19 -0.42 10.32
C GLU A 169 -22.37 0.66 9.25
N THR A 170 -21.31 0.94 8.50
CA THR A 170 -21.33 1.85 7.36
C THR A 170 -20.96 1.09 6.10
N HIS A 171 -21.90 1.05 5.16
CA HIS A 171 -21.67 0.51 3.83
C HIS A 171 -20.70 1.39 3.05
N ILE A 172 -19.54 0.85 2.65
CA ILE A 172 -18.55 1.56 1.84
C ILE A 172 -18.91 1.46 0.36
N GLY A 173 -19.32 0.27 -0.07
CA GLY A 173 -19.72 0.00 -1.45
C GLY A 173 -19.69 -1.49 -1.78
N SER A 174 -20.18 -1.82 -2.97
CA SER A 174 -20.19 -3.18 -3.49
C SER A 174 -19.74 -3.23 -4.95
N TRP A 175 -19.07 -4.30 -5.33
CA TRP A 175 -18.69 -4.54 -6.73
C TRP A 175 -18.68 -6.02 -7.08
N THR A 176 -18.88 -6.32 -8.36
CA THR A 176 -18.92 -7.67 -8.91
C THR A 176 -17.69 -7.94 -9.75
N LEU A 177 -16.95 -9.01 -9.42
CA LEU A 177 -15.82 -9.47 -10.20
C LEU A 177 -16.26 -10.21 -11.47
N PRO A 178 -15.43 -10.22 -12.53
CA PRO A 178 -15.69 -11.04 -13.70
C PRO A 178 -15.82 -12.52 -13.35
N THR A 179 -16.60 -13.26 -14.14
CA THR A 179 -16.78 -14.72 -14.02
C THR A 179 -15.44 -15.46 -13.92
N GLY A 180 -15.41 -16.51 -13.09
CA GLY A 180 -14.20 -17.30 -12.81
C GLY A 180 -13.33 -16.74 -11.67
N ALA A 181 -13.76 -15.69 -10.99
CA ALA A 181 -13.18 -15.30 -9.71
C ALA A 181 -13.65 -16.28 -8.61
N GLY A 182 -12.70 -16.80 -7.83
CA GLY A 182 -12.98 -17.55 -6.60
C GLY A 182 -13.06 -16.62 -5.38
N GLY A 183 -12.97 -17.21 -4.19
CA GLY A 183 -12.87 -16.50 -2.92
C GLY A 183 -11.54 -15.77 -2.71
N ILE A 184 -11.45 -15.08 -1.59
CA ILE A 184 -10.26 -14.34 -1.15
C ILE A 184 -9.15 -15.34 -0.77
N LYS A 185 -7.92 -15.09 -1.23
CA LYS A 185 -6.73 -15.85 -0.82
C LYS A 185 -6.47 -15.62 0.66
N GLY A 186 -6.11 -16.67 1.37
CA GLY A 186 -5.84 -16.62 2.82
C GLY A 186 -4.55 -15.92 3.25
N ASN A 187 -3.91 -15.10 2.41
CA ASN A 187 -2.76 -14.29 2.81
C ASN A 187 -2.56 -13.13 1.85
N ASP A 188 -2.06 -12.03 2.40
CA ASP A 188 -1.59 -10.86 1.65
C ASP A 188 -0.85 -9.90 2.60
N ILE A 189 -0.83 -8.61 2.27
CA ILE A 189 -0.27 -7.54 3.09
C ILE A 189 -1.31 -6.47 3.42
N GLY A 190 -1.12 -5.81 4.56
CA GLY A 190 -1.58 -4.44 4.80
C GLY A 190 -0.51 -3.44 4.44
N PHE A 191 -0.92 -2.19 4.23
CA PHE A 191 -0.01 -1.09 4.00
C PHE A 191 -0.34 0.13 4.84
N PHE A 192 0.72 0.88 5.07
CA PHE A 192 0.76 2.20 5.67
C PHE A 192 1.27 3.16 4.58
N GLU A 193 0.45 4.10 4.14
CA GLU A 193 0.74 4.95 3.00
C GLU A 193 0.63 6.43 3.35
N TRP A 194 1.55 7.22 2.81
CA TRP A 194 1.40 8.67 2.63
C TRP A 194 1.21 8.95 1.14
N TRP A 195 -0.04 8.97 0.68
CA TRP A 195 -0.38 9.02 -0.74
C TRP A 195 0.09 10.30 -1.47
N PRO A 196 0.41 11.44 -0.81
CA PRO A 196 1.03 12.57 -1.52
C PRO A 196 2.37 12.21 -2.19
N PHE A 197 3.08 11.16 -1.75
CA PHE A 197 4.27 10.69 -2.46
C PHE A 197 3.93 9.88 -3.74
N ASN A 198 2.65 9.66 -4.07
CA ASN A 198 2.22 9.09 -5.34
C ASN A 198 2.51 10.02 -6.52
N ASP A 199 2.65 11.33 -6.25
CA ASP A 199 3.15 12.30 -7.22
C ASP A 199 4.66 12.16 -7.42
N ARG A 200 5.04 11.33 -8.41
CA ARG A 200 6.43 11.09 -8.79
C ARG A 200 7.18 12.32 -9.33
N SER A 201 6.47 13.43 -9.59
CA SER A 201 7.13 14.69 -9.98
C SER A 201 7.85 15.36 -8.81
N LYS A 202 7.55 14.94 -7.57
CA LYS A 202 8.12 15.49 -6.35
C LYS A 202 8.98 14.45 -5.62
N PRO A 203 10.13 14.84 -5.04
CA PRO A 203 10.88 13.93 -4.19
C PRO A 203 10.11 13.65 -2.89
N PRO A 204 10.20 12.42 -2.33
CA PRO A 204 9.59 12.10 -1.05
C PRO A 204 10.30 12.84 0.09
N THR A 205 9.52 13.46 0.97
CA THR A 205 10.00 14.23 2.14
C THR A 205 9.82 13.43 3.43
N CYS A 206 10.52 12.29 3.53
CA CYS A 206 10.34 11.32 4.60
C CYS A 206 10.60 11.88 6.02
N ASP A 207 11.52 12.82 6.11
CA ASP A 207 11.93 13.53 7.34
C ASP A 207 10.91 14.57 7.81
N LEU A 208 9.95 14.94 6.96
CA LEU A 208 8.87 15.88 7.29
C LEU A 208 7.57 15.19 7.71
N LEU A 209 7.52 13.85 7.69
CA LEU A 209 6.35 13.11 8.12
C LEU A 209 6.14 13.29 9.62
N LYS A 210 5.02 13.88 10.00
CA LYS A 210 4.60 13.96 11.41
C LYS A 210 4.32 12.55 11.95
N ARG A 211 4.62 12.34 13.24
CA ARG A 211 4.35 11.07 13.89
C ARG A 211 2.87 10.67 13.79
N THR A 212 2.65 9.42 13.41
CA THR A 212 1.34 8.78 13.38
C THR A 212 1.49 7.30 13.75
N THR A 213 0.50 6.74 14.43
CA THR A 213 0.48 5.33 14.83
C THR A 213 -0.85 4.69 14.47
N VAL A 214 -0.80 3.46 13.96
CA VAL A 214 -1.98 2.64 13.73
C VAL A 214 -1.76 1.24 14.28
N ALA A 215 -2.79 0.64 14.85
CA ALA A 215 -2.79 -0.78 15.22
C ALA A 215 -3.55 -1.59 14.17
N PHE A 216 -2.94 -2.65 13.67
CA PHE A 216 -3.61 -3.67 12.87
C PHE A 216 -3.91 -4.89 13.75
N GLY A 217 -5.09 -5.48 13.60
CA GLY A 217 -5.44 -6.75 14.24
C GLY A 217 -5.36 -7.94 13.28
N PRO A 218 -5.25 -9.17 13.80
CA PRO A 218 -5.29 -10.37 12.98
C PRO A 218 -6.63 -10.47 12.24
N PRO A 219 -6.62 -10.89 10.96
CA PRO A 219 -7.85 -11.03 10.21
C PRO A 219 -8.74 -12.12 10.82
N ARG A 220 -10.06 -11.95 10.71
CA ARG A 220 -11.05 -12.93 11.15
C ARG A 220 -11.93 -13.31 9.96
N THR A 221 -12.45 -14.52 9.97
CA THR A 221 -13.34 -15.02 8.91
C THR A 221 -14.31 -16.03 9.52
N SER A 222 -15.50 -16.12 8.94
CA SER A 222 -16.52 -17.12 9.23
C SER A 222 -16.56 -18.23 8.20
N THR A 223 -15.69 -18.17 7.19
CA THR A 223 -15.60 -19.20 6.15
C THR A 223 -15.34 -20.58 6.75
N THR A 224 -16.20 -21.53 6.42
CA THR A 224 -16.10 -22.91 6.95
C THR A 224 -14.75 -23.55 6.60
N GLY A 225 -14.12 -24.16 7.60
CA GLY A 225 -12.83 -24.84 7.44
C GLY A 225 -11.60 -23.93 7.57
N ALA A 226 -11.78 -22.60 7.54
CA ALA A 226 -10.70 -21.66 7.80
C ALA A 226 -10.26 -21.71 9.28
N GLY A 227 -8.97 -21.56 9.51
CA GLY A 227 -8.34 -21.46 10.81
C GLY A 227 -8.21 -20.02 11.29
N ALA A 228 -7.40 -19.83 12.34
CA ALA A 228 -7.16 -18.51 12.91
C ALA A 228 -6.36 -17.60 11.95
N GLY A 229 -6.66 -16.31 11.99
CA GLY A 229 -5.82 -15.31 11.35
C GLY A 229 -4.62 -14.90 12.20
N SER A 230 -3.58 -14.40 11.55
CA SER A 230 -2.39 -13.88 12.22
C SER A 230 -1.73 -12.77 11.39
N LEU A 231 -0.99 -11.93 12.09
CA LEU A 231 -0.13 -10.91 11.50
C LEU A 231 1.33 -11.37 11.52
N GLY A 232 2.05 -11.08 10.44
CA GLY A 232 3.49 -11.21 10.35
C GLY A 232 4.22 -10.02 10.98
N ASN A 233 5.55 -10.03 10.87
CA ASN A 233 6.35 -8.90 11.29
C ASN A 233 6.22 -7.76 10.26
N PRO A 234 5.82 -6.54 10.67
CA PRO A 234 5.80 -5.42 9.76
C PRO A 234 7.23 -5.00 9.37
N TYR A 235 7.34 -4.33 8.23
CA TYR A 235 8.62 -3.82 7.73
C TYR A 235 8.44 -2.55 6.88
N GLU A 236 9.40 -1.64 6.94
CA GLU A 236 9.45 -0.47 6.05
C GLU A 236 9.77 -0.85 4.60
N VAL A 237 9.22 -0.07 3.67
CA VAL A 237 9.38 -0.27 2.23
C VAL A 237 9.79 1.01 1.49
N TYR A 238 10.33 0.81 0.30
CA TYR A 238 10.61 1.83 -0.71
C TYR A 238 11.42 3.06 -0.24
N GLU A 239 11.03 4.26 -0.66
CA GLU A 239 11.86 5.46 -0.64
C GLU A 239 12.16 5.99 0.77
N CYS A 240 11.28 5.70 1.73
CA CYS A 240 11.39 6.14 3.12
C CYS A 240 11.92 5.09 4.09
N LYS A 241 12.28 3.89 3.60
CA LYS A 241 12.87 2.84 4.43
C LYS A 241 14.12 3.34 5.16
N GLY A 242 14.12 3.24 6.50
CA GLY A 242 15.20 3.67 7.37
C GLY A 242 15.36 5.18 7.50
N LYS A 243 14.39 5.97 7.00
CA LYS A 243 14.43 7.44 7.04
C LYS A 243 13.35 8.05 7.91
N THR A 244 12.50 7.22 8.50
CA THR A 244 11.47 7.63 9.44
C THR A 244 11.82 7.06 10.83
N ASN A 245 11.27 7.64 11.90
CA ASN A 245 11.38 7.06 13.25
C ASN A 245 10.41 5.87 13.41
N TYR A 246 10.59 4.88 12.53
CA TYR A 246 9.80 3.67 12.45
C TYR A 246 9.92 2.84 13.70
N LYS A 247 8.76 2.49 14.28
CA LYS A 247 8.67 1.61 15.44
C LYS A 247 7.52 0.65 15.25
N THR A 248 7.70 -0.57 15.75
CA THR A 248 6.63 -1.54 15.86
C THR A 248 6.59 -2.14 17.23
N GLN A 249 5.39 -2.49 17.68
CA GLN A 249 5.20 -3.22 18.92
C GLN A 249 3.96 -4.12 18.82
N LYS A 250 4.00 -5.25 19.53
CA LYS A 250 2.82 -6.09 19.72
C LYS A 250 2.04 -5.59 20.93
N VAL A 251 0.73 -5.43 20.77
CA VAL A 251 -0.18 -5.02 21.84
C VAL A 251 -1.34 -6.02 21.88
N GLY A 252 -1.23 -7.01 22.77
CA GLY A 252 -2.05 -8.22 22.67
C GLY A 252 -1.78 -8.94 21.34
N ASP A 253 -2.84 -9.26 20.61
CA ASP A 253 -2.76 -9.86 19.28
C ASP A 253 -2.56 -8.83 18.15
N ASN A 254 -2.70 -7.54 18.45
CA ASN A 254 -2.52 -6.47 17.48
C ASN A 254 -1.04 -6.14 17.29
N VAL A 255 -0.74 -5.54 16.15
CA VAL A 255 0.57 -4.96 15.86
C VAL A 255 0.41 -3.48 15.58
N GLU A 256 1.04 -2.66 16.41
CA GLU A 256 1.16 -1.23 16.21
C GLU A 256 2.35 -0.91 15.31
N ILE A 257 2.13 0.03 14.39
CA ILE A 257 3.13 0.59 13.51
C ILE A 257 3.10 2.09 13.71
N SER A 258 4.24 2.66 14.10
CA SER A 258 4.46 4.10 14.14
C SER A 258 5.47 4.51 13.09
N LEU A 259 5.19 5.60 12.39
CA LEU A 259 6.08 6.26 11.43
C LEU A 259 6.09 7.76 11.71
N GLY A 260 7.10 8.47 11.19
CA GLY A 260 7.25 9.93 11.36
C GLY A 260 7.85 10.35 12.71
N PHE A 261 8.12 11.65 12.83
CA PHE A 261 8.86 12.27 13.94
C PHE A 261 7.96 12.98 14.95
#